data_AF-A0A182UGC0-F1
#
_entry.id   AF-A0A182UGC0-F1
#
_cell.length_a   1.000
_cell.length_b   1.000
_cell.length_c   1.000
_cell.angle_alpha   90.00
_cell.angle_beta   90.00
_cell.angle_gamma   90.00
#
_symmetry.space_group_name_H-M   'P 1'
#
loop_
_entity.id
_entity.type
_entity.pdbx_description
1 polymer ?
#
loop_
_entity_poly.entity_id
_entity_poly.type
_entity_poly.pdbx_seq_one_letter_code
_entity_poly.pdbx_strand_id
1 'polypeptide(L)'
;SHSFNVHSPLKKEKVQDPPIEHDLYVTLEEIYHGCVKKMKISRRVLQPDGTSKKEDKCVSISIKPGWKSGTKVTFQKEGDQTKGKIPADIVFIIRDKPHVWFRREGSDLRYTARLTLKQVRIWQFSTSTTLPRNLI
;
A
#
# COMPACT_ATOMS: atom_id res chain seq x y z
N SER A 1 -40.97 -43.26 18.69
CA SER A 1 -40.44 -41.90 18.84
C SER A 1 -39.91 -41.43 17.49
N HIS A 2 -40.74 -40.75 16.70
CA HIS A 2 -40.31 -40.18 15.43
C HIS A 2 -39.77 -38.76 15.66
N SER A 3 -38.45 -38.62 15.58
CA SER A 3 -37.77 -37.34 15.68
C SER A 3 -37.87 -36.63 14.33
N PHE A 4 -38.66 -35.56 14.26
CA PHE A 4 -38.70 -34.68 13.10
C PHE A 4 -37.43 -33.82 13.07
N ASN A 5 -36.53 -34.10 12.12
CA ASN A 5 -35.38 -33.25 11.88
C ASN A 5 -35.84 -32.05 11.03
N VAL A 6 -36.09 -30.91 11.69
CA VAL A 6 -36.47 -29.66 11.02
C VAL A 6 -35.25 -29.15 10.25
N HIS A 7 -35.26 -29.36 8.94
CA HIS A 7 -34.28 -28.75 8.03
C HIS A 7 -34.47 -27.23 8.08
N SER A 8 -33.52 -26.54 8.69
CA SER A 8 -33.43 -25.08 8.63
C SER A 8 -33.13 -24.68 7.17
N PRO A 9 -33.79 -23.66 6.59
CA PRO A 9 -33.48 -23.25 5.23
C PRO A 9 -32.06 -22.66 5.22
N LEU A 10 -31.16 -23.32 4.48
CA LEU A 10 -29.80 -22.84 4.21
C LEU A 10 -29.87 -21.40 3.71
N LYS A 11 -29.37 -20.47 4.52
CA LYS A 11 -29.11 -19.08 4.14
C LYS A 11 -28.22 -19.13 2.90
N LYS A 12 -28.73 -18.77 1.72
CA LYS A 12 -27.88 -18.57 0.54
C LYS A 12 -26.90 -17.44 0.87
N GLU A 13 -25.66 -17.79 1.21
CA GLU A 13 -24.60 -16.80 1.38
C GLU A 13 -24.43 -16.05 0.08
N LYS A 14 -24.56 -14.72 0.14
CA LYS A 14 -24.35 -13.88 -1.03
C LYS A 14 -22.85 -13.94 -1.35
N VAL A 15 -22.52 -14.37 -2.56
CA VAL A 15 -21.13 -14.47 -3.03
C VAL A 15 -20.54 -13.07 -3.19
N GLN A 16 -19.32 -12.88 -2.69
CA GLN A 16 -18.51 -11.67 -2.89
C GLN A 16 -17.42 -11.96 -3.92
N ASP A 17 -17.26 -11.07 -4.89
CA ASP A 17 -16.19 -11.16 -5.88
C ASP A 17 -14.81 -10.85 -5.23
N PRO A 18 -13.68 -11.34 -5.79
CA PRO A 18 -12.36 -11.11 -5.21
C PRO A 18 -12.01 -9.61 -5.12
N PRO A 19 -11.15 -9.20 -4.17
CA PRO A 19 -10.76 -7.80 -4.01
C PRO A 19 -10.07 -7.23 -5.25
N ILE A 20 -10.36 -5.97 -5.57
CA ILE A 20 -9.72 -5.21 -6.65
C ILE A 20 -8.55 -4.45 -6.05
N GLU A 21 -7.33 -4.76 -6.50
CA GLU A 21 -6.10 -4.15 -5.98
C GLU A 21 -5.61 -2.97 -6.84
N HIS A 22 -5.19 -1.89 -6.19
CA HIS A 22 -4.61 -0.71 -6.82
C HIS A 22 -3.32 -0.30 -6.12
N ASP A 23 -2.23 -0.13 -6.87
CA ASP A 23 -0.98 0.39 -6.32
C ASP A 23 -1.07 1.90 -6.07
N LEU A 24 -0.65 2.32 -4.88
CA LEU A 24 -0.53 3.72 -4.46
C LEU A 24 0.95 4.04 -4.22
N TYR A 25 1.56 4.75 -5.16
CA TYR A 25 2.96 5.13 -5.08
C TYR A 25 3.17 6.33 -4.15
N VAL A 26 4.10 6.18 -3.21
CA VAL A 26 4.42 7.16 -2.16
C VAL A 26 5.92 7.45 -2.17
N THR A 27 6.31 8.72 -2.10
CA THR A 27 7.73 9.09 -2.08
C THR A 27 8.38 8.81 -0.73
N LEU A 28 9.72 8.84 -0.68
CA LEU A 28 10.45 8.63 0.57
C LEU A 28 10.13 9.73 1.60
N GLU A 29 10.00 10.97 1.13
CA GLU A 29 9.67 12.13 1.94
C GLU A 29 8.25 12.03 2.51
N GLU A 30 7.29 11.61 1.67
CA GLU A 30 5.91 11.36 2.08
C GLU A 30 5.82 10.25 3.12
N ILE A 31 6.60 9.18 2.99
CA ILE A 31 6.65 8.09 3.99
C ILE A 31 7.36 8.54 5.27
N TYR A 32 8.34 9.44 5.18
CA TYR A 32 9.07 9.93 6.35
C TYR A 32 8.23 10.87 7.20
N HIS A 33 7.56 11.86 6.58
CA HIS A 33 6.73 12.83 7.29
C HIS A 33 5.29 12.37 7.52
N GLY A 34 4.83 11.36 6.77
CA GLY A 34 3.41 11.03 6.65
C GLY A 34 2.70 11.98 5.71
N CYS A 35 1.65 11.51 5.04
CA CYS A 35 0.85 12.34 4.14
C CYS A 35 -0.59 11.81 4.01
N VAL A 36 -1.46 12.61 3.40
CA VAL A 36 -2.81 12.17 3.02
C VAL A 36 -2.92 12.17 1.51
N LYS A 37 -3.20 11.01 0.91
CA LYS A 37 -3.49 10.90 -0.52
C LYS A 37 -4.99 10.75 -0.75
N LYS A 38 -5.53 11.60 -1.62
CA LYS A 38 -6.93 11.52 -2.08
C LYS A 38 -6.98 10.65 -3.32
N MET A 39 -7.74 9.56 -3.27
CA MET A 39 -7.96 8.63 -4.36
C MET A 39 -9.41 8.67 -4.80
N LYS A 40 -9.66 8.34 -6.06
CA LYS A 40 -10.99 8.26 -6.63
C LYS A 40 -11.33 6.79 -6.89
N ILE A 41 -12.43 6.33 -6.31
CA ILE A 41 -13.01 5.03 -6.62
C ILE A 41 -14.19 5.29 -7.56
N SER A 42 -14.13 4.73 -8.77
CA SER A 42 -15.23 4.77 -9.72
C SER A 42 -15.91 3.40 -9.73
N ARG A 43 -17.19 3.38 -9.38
CA ARG A 43 -17.98 2.13 -9.29
C ARG A 43 -19.31 2.27 -10.01
N ARG A 44 -19.89 1.13 -10.39
CA ARG A 44 -21.26 1.02 -10.89
C ARG A 44 -22.21 0.73 -9.73
N VAL A 45 -23.25 1.53 -9.57
CA VAL A 45 -24.29 1.37 -8.54
C VAL A 45 -25.62 1.01 -9.18
N LEU A 46 -26.35 0.07 -8.56
CA LEU A 46 -27.68 -0.32 -9.01
C LEU A 46 -28.72 0.67 -8.51
N GLN A 47 -29.54 1.14 -9.44
CA GLN A 47 -30.64 2.05 -9.13
C GLN A 47 -31.94 1.27 -8.83
N PRO A 48 -32.91 1.89 -8.13
CA PRO A 48 -34.21 1.27 -7.85
C PRO A 48 -35.00 0.87 -9.11
N ASP A 49 -34.80 1.58 -10.21
CA ASP A 49 -35.40 1.31 -11.53
C ASP A 49 -34.80 0.06 -12.23
N GLY A 50 -33.80 -0.58 -11.62
CA GLY A 50 -33.11 -1.74 -12.16
C GLY A 50 -31.99 -1.43 -13.14
N THR A 51 -31.75 -0.15 -13.45
CA THR A 51 -30.61 0.32 -14.24
C THR A 51 -29.34 0.43 -13.40
N SER A 52 -28.22 0.71 -14.05
CA SER A 52 -26.93 0.90 -13.37
C SER A 52 -26.30 2.24 -13.76
N LYS A 53 -25.80 2.99 -12.78
CA LYS A 53 -25.14 4.29 -13.00
C LYS A 53 -23.70 4.25 -12.50
N LYS A 54 -22.78 4.96 -13.16
CA LYS A 54 -21.42 5.18 -12.65
C LYS A 54 -21.45 6.27 -11.59
N GLU A 55 -20.81 5.98 -10.46
CA GLU A 55 -20.65 6.89 -9.33
C GLU A 55 -19.17 6.95 -8.94
N ASP A 56 -18.72 8.16 -8.65
CA ASP A 56 -17.36 8.43 -8.23
C ASP A 56 -17.32 8.81 -6.75
N LYS A 57 -16.51 8.12 -5.96
CA LYS A 57 -16.28 8.41 -4.55
C LYS A 57 -14.83 8.79 -4.31
N CYS A 58 -14.61 9.99 -3.78
CA CYS A 58 -13.30 10.41 -3.30
C CYS A 58 -13.04 9.84 -1.90
N VAL A 59 -11.96 9.09 -1.74
CA VAL A 59 -11.51 8.54 -0.46
C VAL A 59 -10.16 9.15 -0.09
N SER A 60 -9.91 9.31 1.21
CA SER A 60 -8.64 9.83 1.72
C SER A 60 -7.90 8.73 2.47
N ILE A 61 -6.64 8.51 2.12
CA ILE A 61 -5.76 7.53 2.75
C ILE A 61 -4.69 8.29 3.52
N SER A 62 -4.71 8.19 4.85
CA SER A 62 -3.71 8.77 5.75
C SER A 62 -2.53 7.82 5.92
N ILE A 63 -1.47 8.08 5.14
CA ILE A 63 -0.22 7.34 5.21
C ILE A 63 0.55 7.82 6.43
N LYS A 64 0.76 6.90 7.38
CA LYS A 64 1.51 7.21 8.60
C LYS A 64 3.02 7.11 8.36
N PRO A 65 3.82 7.91 9.10
CA PRO A 65 5.27 7.79 9.07
C PRO A 65 5.76 6.35 9.24
N GLY A 66 6.70 5.94 8.40
CA GLY A 66 7.35 4.62 8.50
C GLY A 66 6.53 3.43 7.98
N TRP A 67 5.35 3.65 7.39
CA TRP A 67 4.63 2.58 6.68
C TRP A 67 5.53 1.89 5.65
N LYS A 68 5.48 0.56 5.61
CA LYS A 68 6.30 -0.26 4.71
C LYS A 68 5.59 -0.45 3.36
N SER A 69 6.38 -0.57 2.29
CA SER A 69 5.87 -1.04 1.00
C SER A 69 5.15 -2.38 1.17
N GLY A 70 3.99 -2.53 0.53
CA GLY A 70 3.10 -3.68 0.66
C GLY A 70 1.98 -3.51 1.70
N THR A 71 1.95 -2.42 2.49
CA THR A 71 0.84 -2.13 3.40
C THR A 71 -0.47 -2.01 2.62
N LYS A 72 -1.53 -2.71 3.05
CA LYS A 72 -2.84 -2.73 2.38
C LYS A 72 -3.85 -1.86 3.12
N VAL A 73 -4.57 -1.01 2.38
CA VAL A 73 -5.68 -0.20 2.88
C VAL A 73 -6.95 -0.64 2.16
N THR A 74 -7.88 -1.27 2.88
CA THR A 74 -9.08 -1.87 2.31
C THR A 74 -10.31 -0.99 2.52
N PHE A 75 -11.03 -0.72 1.44
CA PHE A 75 -12.35 -0.13 1.46
C PHE A 75 -13.38 -1.20 1.10
N GLN A 76 -14.14 -1.63 2.10
CA GLN A 76 -15.05 -2.77 1.98
C GLN A 76 -16.24 -2.44 1.08
N LYS A 77 -16.58 -3.38 0.18
CA LYS A 77 -17.78 -3.32 -0.67
C LYS A 77 -17.89 -2.05 -1.52
N GLU A 78 -16.76 -1.46 -1.88
CA GLU A 78 -16.68 -0.25 -2.72
C GLU A 78 -16.56 -0.56 -4.22
N GLY A 79 -16.53 -1.84 -4.63
CA GLY A 79 -16.54 -2.26 -6.02
C GLY A 79 -17.90 -2.12 -6.71
N ASP A 80 -17.98 -2.62 -7.94
CA ASP A 80 -19.21 -2.59 -8.74
C ASP A 80 -20.34 -3.41 -8.10
N GLN A 81 -21.55 -2.83 -8.06
CA GLN A 81 -22.74 -3.49 -7.56
C GLN A 81 -23.40 -4.33 -8.66
N THR A 82 -23.69 -5.59 -8.33
CA THR A 82 -24.41 -6.53 -9.20
C THR A 82 -25.58 -7.16 -8.44
N LYS A 83 -26.70 -7.43 -9.12
CA LYS A 83 -27.90 -8.00 -8.49
C LYS A 83 -27.56 -9.35 -7.87
N GLY A 84 -27.87 -9.52 -6.59
CA GLY A 84 -27.68 -10.78 -5.87
C GLY A 84 -26.24 -11.07 -5.41
N LYS A 85 -25.27 -10.17 -5.64
CA LYS A 85 -23.88 -10.32 -5.18
C LYS A 85 -23.49 -9.23 -4.17
N ILE A 86 -22.48 -9.52 -3.34
CA ILE A 86 -21.82 -8.52 -2.52
C ILE A 86 -20.75 -7.83 -3.38
N PRO A 87 -20.65 -6.50 -3.39
CA PRO A 87 -19.59 -5.81 -4.13
C PRO A 87 -18.19 -6.21 -3.66
N ALA A 88 -17.23 -6.22 -4.58
CA ALA A 88 -15.84 -6.47 -4.26
C ALA A 88 -15.27 -5.39 -3.31
N ASP A 89 -14.25 -5.77 -2.53
CA ASP A 89 -13.48 -4.82 -1.75
C ASP A 89 -12.46 -4.11 -2.66
N ILE A 90 -12.22 -2.82 -2.41
CA ILE A 90 -11.16 -2.07 -3.09
C ILE A 90 -9.95 -1.98 -2.16
N VAL A 91 -8.80 -2.46 -2.60
CA VAL A 91 -7.58 -2.53 -1.80
C VAL A 91 -6.51 -1.64 -2.42
N PHE A 92 -6.08 -0.61 -1.69
CA PHE A 92 -4.91 0.17 -2.07
C PHE A 92 -3.65 -0.42 -1.44
N ILE A 93 -2.65 -0.73 -2.26
CA ILE A 93 -1.36 -1.27 -1.81
C ILE A 93 -0.34 -0.15 -1.88
N ILE A 94 0.24 0.19 -0.73
CA ILE A 94 1.30 1.20 -0.66
C ILE A 94 2.55 0.67 -1.35
N ARG A 95 3.08 1.42 -2.30
CA ARG A 95 4.34 1.13 -2.99
C ARG A 95 5.30 2.29 -2.83
N ASP A 96 6.56 1.98 -2.57
CA ASP A 96 7.61 2.99 -2.56
C ASP A 96 7.82 3.48 -4.01
N LYS A 97 7.71 4.79 -4.22
CA LYS A 97 8.04 5.41 -5.50
C LYS A 97 9.56 5.34 -5.71
N PRO A 98 10.05 4.87 -6.88
CA PRO A 98 11.48 4.90 -7.16
C PRO A 98 12.05 6.31 -6.99
N HIS A 99 13.11 6.44 -6.19
CA HIS A 99 13.83 7.68 -5.98
C HIS A 99 15.15 7.66 -6.76
N VAL A 100 15.61 8.83 -7.22
CA VAL A 100 16.74 8.95 -8.16
C VAL A 100 18.05 8.39 -7.58
N TRP A 101 18.28 8.61 -6.28
CA TRP A 101 19.52 8.22 -5.62
C TRP A 101 19.34 7.11 -4.60
N PHE A 102 18.18 7.04 -3.97
CA PHE A 102 17.97 6.20 -2.80
C PHE A 102 17.00 5.08 -3.14
N ARG A 103 17.28 3.89 -2.63
CA ARG A 103 16.35 2.77 -2.61
C ARG A 103 16.01 2.48 -1.15
N ARG A 104 14.72 2.38 -0.84
CA ARG A 104 14.30 1.98 0.51
C ARG A 104 14.25 0.46 0.61
N GLU A 105 14.81 -0.07 1.69
CA GLU A 105 14.76 -1.49 2.04
C GLU A 105 14.27 -1.59 3.49
N GLY A 106 12.97 -1.84 3.65
CA GLY A 106 12.34 -1.84 4.97
C GLY A 106 12.36 -0.44 5.60
N SER A 107 13.16 -0.30 6.66
CA SER A 107 13.36 0.97 7.38
C SER A 107 14.60 1.73 6.92
N ASP A 108 15.45 1.13 6.08
CA ASP A 108 16.74 1.68 5.70
C ASP A 108 16.71 2.33 4.30
N LEU A 109 17.56 3.32 4.08
CA LEU A 109 17.81 3.93 2.78
C LEU A 109 19.19 3.50 2.27
N ARG A 110 19.23 2.91 1.08
CA ARG A 110 20.45 2.50 0.40
C ARG A 110 20.77 3.44 -0.75
N TYR A 111 22.01 3.90 -0.78
CA TYR A 111 22.58 4.69 -1.88
C TYR A 111 23.70 3.89 -2.54
N THR A 112 23.69 3.81 -3.88
CA THR A 112 24.77 3.16 -4.63
C THR A 112 25.67 4.22 -5.25
N ALA A 113 26.82 4.46 -4.62
CA ALA A 113 27.84 5.38 -5.13
C ALA A 113 28.73 4.68 -6.15
N ARG A 114 28.93 5.29 -7.33
CA ARG A 114 29.99 4.88 -8.26
C ARG A 114 31.25 5.67 -7.94
N LEU A 115 32.23 4.99 -7.37
CA LEU A 115 33.52 5.59 -7.02
C LEU A 115 34.63 5.03 -7.91
N THR A 116 35.55 5.89 -8.29
CA THR A 116 36.79 5.46 -8.94
C THR A 116 37.76 4.90 -7.92
N LEU A 117 38.65 3.99 -8.34
CA LEU A 117 39.67 3.42 -7.45
C LEU A 117 40.54 4.50 -6.79
N LYS A 118 40.84 5.59 -7.51
CA LYS A 118 41.58 6.75 -6.97
C LYS A 118 40.83 7.41 -5.81
N GLN A 119 39.52 7.62 -5.93
CA GLN A 119 38.70 8.22 -4.87
C GLN A 119 38.61 7.31 -3.65
N VAL A 120 38.42 6.00 -3.84
CA VAL A 120 38.40 5.03 -2.75
C VAL A 120 39.72 5.02 -1.98
N ARG A 121 40.85 5.03 -2.70
CA ARG A 121 42.18 5.07 -2.10
C ARG A 121 42.39 6.33 -1.26
N ILE A 122 42.05 7.51 -1.80
CA ILE A 122 42.21 8.78 -1.06
C ILE A 122 41.35 8.76 0.22
N TRP A 123 40.12 8.25 0.15
CA TRP A 123 39.24 8.14 1.32
C TRP A 123 39.81 7.22 2.41
N GLN A 124 40.37 6.07 2.04
CA GLN A 124 40.96 5.12 2.99
C GLN A 124 42.22 5.68 3.67
N PHE A 125 43.04 6.45 2.95
CA PHE A 125 44.23 7.06 3.53
C PHE A 125 43.88 8.19 4.51
N SER A 126 42.81 8.95 4.26
CA SER A 126 42.35 10.00 5.17
C SER A 126 41.76 9.47 6.48
N THR A 127 41.19 8.26 6.50
CA THR A 127 40.64 7.66 7.73
C THR A 127 41.68 6.93 8.59
N SER A 128 42.86 6.60 8.04
CA SER A 128 43.90 5.86 8.75
C SER A 128 44.86 6.74 9.58
N THR A 129 44.81 8.06 9.44
CA THR A 129 45.67 8.96 10.20
C THR A 129 45.10 9.19 11.60
N THR A 130 45.34 8.22 12.47
CA THR A 130 45.14 8.40 13.92
C THR A 130 46.07 9.52 14.38
N LEU A 131 45.54 10.53 15.09
CA LEU A 131 46.35 11.57 15.73
C LEU A 131 47.50 10.92 16.52
N PRO A 132 48.75 11.41 16.41
CA PRO A 132 49.84 10.86 17.22
C PRO A 132 49.47 11.01 18.70
N ARG A 133 49.36 9.87 19.41
CA ARG A 133 49.37 9.84 20.87
C ARG A 133 50.77 10.25 21.31
N ASN A 134 51.00 11.54 21.53
CA ASN A 134 52.10 12.05 22.33
C ASN A 134 51.68 13.38 22.97
N LEU A 135 50.95 13.26 24.07
CA LEU A 135 50.86 14.23 25.16
C LEU A 135 50.83 13.39 26.45
N ILE A 136 52.01 12.92 26.83
CA ILE A 136 52.41 12.60 28.21
C ILE A 136 53.58 13.54 28.51
#